data_AF-A0A1K2HU16-F1
#
_entry.id   AF-A0A1K2HU16-F1
#
_cell.length_a   1.000
_cell.length_b   1.000
_cell.length_c   1.000
_cell.angle_alpha   90.00
_cell.angle_beta   90.00
_cell.angle_gamma   90.00
#
_symmetry.space_group_name_H-M   'P 1'
#
loop_
_entity.id
_entity.type
_entity.pdbx_description
1 polymer ?
#
loop_
_entity_poly.entity_id
_entity_poly.type
_entity_poly.pdbx_seq_one_letter_code
_entity_poly.pdbx_strand_id
1 'polypeptide(L)'
;MPQFNRLWRFVFKAASRAESQDGAEMVAERLGITLPPVKPYEVADEWMTDEVEIVEAADAATLLGATLALSGRLGNSWMVEKLSGLEDDGNAFGTFNPKAGNASSVPELIWGHFEIWPA
;
A
#
# COMPACT_ATOMS: atom_id res chain seq x y z
N MET A 1 -4.41 6.73 -22.49
CA MET A 1 -3.23 6.04 -21.91
C MET A 1 -3.67 4.63 -21.51
N PRO A 2 -2.79 3.62 -21.47
CA PRO A 2 -3.12 2.32 -20.90
C PRO A 2 -3.70 2.45 -19.48
N GLN A 3 -4.53 1.48 -19.11
CA GLN A 3 -5.15 1.40 -17.80
C GLN A 3 -4.55 0.25 -17.00
N PHE A 4 -4.28 0.50 -15.72
CA PHE A 4 -3.76 -0.47 -14.79
C PHE A 4 -4.61 -0.47 -13.53
N ASN A 5 -4.77 -1.62 -12.92
CA ASN A 5 -5.22 -1.73 -11.55
C ASN A 5 -4.06 -1.40 -10.61
N ARG A 6 -4.35 -0.65 -9.54
CA ARG A 6 -3.47 -0.47 -8.39
C ARG A 6 -4.21 -0.90 -7.12
N LEU A 7 -3.62 -1.82 -6.37
CA LEU A 7 -4.05 -2.20 -5.02
C LEU A 7 -3.20 -1.47 -4.00
N TRP A 8 -3.83 -0.95 -2.96
CA TRP A 8 -3.21 -0.66 -1.68
C TRP A 8 -3.83 -1.55 -0.61
N ARG A 9 -3.01 -2.16 0.24
CA ARG A 9 -3.48 -2.91 1.41
C ARG A 9 -2.63 -2.58 2.62
N PHE A 10 -3.28 -2.31 3.73
CA PHE A 10 -2.62 -2.00 4.99
C PHE A 10 -3.18 -2.83 6.12
N VAL A 11 -2.30 -3.30 7.02
CA VAL A 11 -2.68 -4.00 8.25
C VAL A 11 -2.14 -3.24 9.45
N PHE A 12 -3.04 -3.00 10.40
CA PHE A 12 -2.80 -2.28 11.64
C PHE A 12 -2.96 -3.22 12.82
N LYS A 13 -2.15 -3.05 13.85
CA LYS A 13 -2.26 -3.78 15.11
C LYS A 13 -2.65 -2.80 16.23
N ALA A 14 -3.90 -2.85 16.65
CA ALA A 14 -4.48 -1.92 17.62
C ALA A 14 -5.51 -2.61 18.53
N ALA A 15 -5.70 -2.07 19.74
CA ALA A 15 -6.62 -2.64 20.71
C ALA A 15 -8.10 -2.44 20.32
N SER A 16 -8.37 -1.50 19.41
CA SER A 16 -9.72 -1.26 18.90
C SER A 16 -9.77 -0.93 17.41
N ARG A 17 -10.95 -1.12 16.82
CA ARG A 17 -11.23 -0.71 15.44
C ARG A 17 -11.04 0.79 15.21
N ALA A 18 -11.37 1.61 16.21
CA ALA A 18 -11.30 3.07 16.10
C ALA A 18 -9.85 3.54 15.98
N GLU A 19 -8.96 3.01 16.82
CA GLU A 19 -7.51 3.28 16.73
C GLU A 19 -6.94 2.89 15.35
N SER A 20 -7.30 1.71 14.84
CA SER A 20 -6.91 1.30 13.49
C SER A 20 -7.50 2.17 12.38
N GLN A 21 -8.70 2.73 12.59
CA GLN A 21 -9.31 3.66 11.64
C GLN A 21 -8.55 4.98 11.60
N ASP A 22 -8.13 5.51 12.75
CA ASP A 22 -7.27 6.71 12.82
C ASP A 22 -5.94 6.47 12.08
N GLY A 23 -5.34 5.29 12.26
CA GLY A 23 -4.15 4.86 11.51
C GLY A 23 -4.39 4.80 10.00
N ALA A 24 -5.52 4.25 9.55
CA ALA A 24 -5.88 4.22 8.14
C ALA A 24 -6.08 5.63 7.56
N GLU A 25 -6.71 6.54 8.30
CA GLU A 25 -6.86 7.94 7.89
C GLU A 25 -5.52 8.65 7.75
N MET A 26 -4.59 8.41 8.69
CA MET A 26 -3.22 8.92 8.61
C MET A 26 -2.43 8.38 7.40
N VAL A 27 -2.65 7.11 7.02
CA VAL A 27 -2.08 6.53 5.78
C VAL A 27 -2.68 7.22 4.57
N ALA A 28 -4.01 7.33 4.52
CA ALA A 28 -4.73 7.94 3.41
C ALA A 28 -4.27 9.39 3.18
N GLU A 29 -4.12 10.19 4.25
CA GLU A 29 -3.60 11.55 4.19
C GLU A 29 -2.17 11.61 3.62
N ARG A 30 -1.26 10.76 4.10
CA ARG A 30 0.14 10.74 3.65
C ARG A 30 0.27 10.36 2.18
N LEU A 31 -0.52 9.38 1.74
CA LEU A 31 -0.50 8.91 0.37
C LEU A 31 -1.34 9.80 -0.57
N GLY A 32 -2.28 10.57 -0.03
CA GLY A 32 -3.24 11.35 -0.81
C GLY A 32 -4.26 10.46 -1.53
N ILE A 33 -4.72 9.38 -0.88
CA ILE A 33 -5.68 8.39 -1.42
C ILE A 33 -6.92 8.28 -0.54
N THR A 34 -7.90 7.44 -0.90
CA THR A 34 -9.12 7.23 -0.10
C THR A 34 -9.27 5.77 0.31
N LEU A 35 -9.01 5.47 1.58
CA LEU A 35 -9.15 4.11 2.08
C LEU A 35 -10.58 3.82 2.55
N PRO A 36 -11.12 2.62 2.26
CA PRO A 36 -12.38 2.20 2.86
C PRO A 36 -12.22 1.92 4.36
N PRO A 37 -13.33 1.81 5.11
CA PRO A 37 -13.30 1.54 6.54
C PRO A 37 -12.56 0.25 6.87
N VAL A 38 -11.75 0.27 7.94
CA VAL A 38 -11.00 -0.91 8.40
C VAL A 38 -11.93 -2.04 8.83
N LYS A 39 -11.51 -3.28 8.59
CA LYS A 39 -12.21 -4.54 8.93
C LYS A 39 -11.29 -5.45 9.77
N PRO A 40 -11.84 -6.38 10.56
CA PRO A 40 -11.02 -7.36 11.27
C PRO A 40 -10.12 -8.14 10.32
N TYR A 41 -8.89 -8.40 10.75
CA TYR A 41 -7.95 -9.30 10.08
C TYR A 41 -7.92 -10.66 10.80
N GLU A 42 -7.30 -11.67 10.19
CA GLU A 42 -7.34 -13.07 10.65
C GLU A 42 -6.93 -13.28 12.12
N VAL A 43 -6.15 -12.35 12.67
CA VAL A 43 -5.61 -12.34 14.03
C VAL A 43 -6.35 -11.32 14.90
N ALA A 44 -6.56 -11.66 16.18
CA ALA A 44 -7.11 -10.72 17.15
C ALA A 44 -6.26 -9.45 17.26
N ASP A 45 -6.92 -8.30 17.39
CA ASP A 45 -6.32 -6.96 17.45
C ASP A 45 -5.62 -6.51 16.16
N GLU A 46 -5.79 -7.25 15.05
CA GLU A 46 -5.32 -6.83 13.73
C GLU A 46 -6.48 -6.42 12.83
N TRP A 47 -6.26 -5.38 12.04
CA TRP A 47 -7.27 -4.73 11.23
C TRP A 47 -6.71 -4.42 9.85
N MET A 48 -7.54 -4.53 8.82
CA MET A 48 -7.12 -4.38 7.42
C MET A 48 -8.01 -3.39 6.67
N THR A 49 -7.40 -2.67 5.74
CA THR A 49 -8.11 -1.94 4.67
C THR A 49 -7.45 -2.22 3.33
N ASP A 50 -8.24 -2.34 2.27
CA ASP A 50 -7.78 -2.49 0.90
C ASP A 50 -8.54 -1.59 -0.08
N GLU A 51 -7.79 -0.95 -0.97
CA GLU A 51 -8.31 -0.10 -2.03
C GLU A 51 -7.79 -0.61 -3.36
N VAL A 52 -8.68 -0.88 -4.30
CA VAL A 52 -8.34 -1.17 -5.70
C VAL A 52 -8.87 -0.05 -6.55
N GLU A 53 -8.00 0.57 -7.34
CA GLU A 53 -8.33 1.66 -8.25
C GLU A 53 -7.82 1.36 -9.66
N ILE A 54 -8.51 1.87 -10.67
CA ILE A 54 -8.03 1.86 -12.05
C ILE A 54 -7.34 3.20 -12.31
N VAL A 55 -6.08 3.16 -12.70
CA VAL A 55 -5.22 4.32 -12.94
C VAL A 55 -4.76 4.33 -14.39
N GLU A 56 -4.82 5.51 -15.03
CA GLU A 56 -4.21 5.72 -16.33
C GLU A 56 -2.72 6.08 -16.17
N ALA A 57 -1.85 5.36 -16.85
CA ALA A 57 -0.41 5.60 -16.86
C ALA A 57 0.20 5.35 -18.24
N ALA A 58 1.39 5.91 -18.49
CA ALA A 58 2.07 5.71 -19.77
C ALA A 58 2.47 4.24 -19.97
N ASP A 59 2.99 3.64 -18.91
CA ASP A 59 3.41 2.25 -18.79
C ASP A 59 3.39 1.82 -17.31
N ALA A 60 3.53 0.51 -17.05
CA ALA A 60 3.54 -0.04 -15.70
C ALA A 60 4.74 0.45 -14.87
N ALA A 61 5.91 0.68 -15.50
CA ALA A 61 7.12 1.15 -14.82
C ALA A 61 6.97 2.57 -14.24
N THR A 62 6.30 3.46 -14.98
CA THR A 62 5.97 4.83 -14.57
C THR A 62 5.02 4.81 -13.38
N LEU A 63 3.97 3.97 -13.43
CA LEU A 63 3.04 3.82 -12.32
C LEU A 63 3.73 3.22 -11.09
N LEU A 64 4.62 2.24 -11.27
CA LEU A 64 5.42 1.66 -10.18
C LEU A 64 6.32 2.72 -9.53
N GLY A 65 7.05 3.52 -10.32
CA GLY A 65 7.91 4.58 -9.81
C GLY A 65 7.13 5.62 -9.00
N ALA A 66 5.96 6.05 -9.50
CA ALA A 66 5.07 6.96 -8.78
C ALA A 66 4.54 6.33 -7.47
N THR A 67 4.17 5.05 -7.51
CA THR A 67 3.65 4.31 -6.35
C THR A 67 4.73 4.12 -5.28
N LEU A 68 5.96 3.81 -5.66
CA LEU A 68 7.11 3.74 -4.74
C LEU A 68 7.44 5.08 -4.12
N ALA A 69 7.37 6.17 -4.90
CA ALA A 69 7.61 7.51 -4.38
C ALA A 69 6.54 7.91 -3.33
N LEU A 70 5.27 7.51 -3.53
CA LEU A 70 4.21 7.69 -2.55
C LEU A 70 4.45 6.81 -1.32
N SER A 71 4.76 5.52 -1.51
CA SER A 71 4.95 4.55 -0.45
C SER A 71 6.12 4.90 0.48
N GLY A 72 7.13 5.60 -0.05
CA GLY A 72 8.26 6.17 0.72
C GLY A 72 7.85 7.14 1.83
N ARG A 73 6.62 7.69 1.80
CA ARG A 73 6.08 8.55 2.86
C ARG A 73 5.67 7.77 4.12
N LEU A 74 5.46 6.47 4.00
CA LEU A 74 5.09 5.58 5.12
C LEU A 74 6.30 4.93 5.78
N GLY A 75 7.36 4.68 5.02
CA GLY A 75 8.57 4.02 5.48
C GLY A 75 9.69 4.13 4.46
N ASN A 76 10.94 4.08 4.91
CA ASN A 76 12.11 4.32 4.07
C ASN A 76 12.55 3.08 3.27
N SER A 77 12.01 1.89 3.56
CA SER A 77 12.39 0.63 2.91
C SER A 77 11.17 -0.18 2.50
N TRP A 78 11.06 -0.47 1.21
CA TRP A 78 10.04 -1.35 0.62
C TRP A 78 10.75 -2.50 -0.12
N MET A 79 10.26 -3.73 0.07
CA MET A 79 10.74 -4.87 -0.70
C MET A 79 9.87 -4.99 -1.95
N VAL A 80 10.48 -4.85 -3.12
CA VAL A 80 9.79 -4.89 -4.41
C VAL A 80 10.11 -6.20 -5.11
N GLU A 81 9.08 -6.88 -5.60
CA GLU A 81 9.20 -8.14 -6.33
C GLU A 81 8.58 -8.03 -7.72
N LYS A 82 8.98 -8.95 -8.60
CA LYS A 82 8.48 -9.10 -9.99
C LYS A 82 8.65 -7.85 -10.86
N LEU A 83 9.85 -7.27 -10.90
CA LEU A 83 10.17 -6.16 -11.82
C LEU A 83 10.31 -6.57 -13.30
N SER A 84 10.36 -7.88 -13.59
CA SER A 84 10.49 -8.39 -14.96
C SER A 84 9.18 -8.27 -15.73
N GLY A 85 9.26 -7.80 -16.98
CA GLY A 85 8.09 -7.71 -17.86
C GLY A 85 7.26 -6.44 -17.70
N LEU A 86 7.71 -5.44 -16.93
CA LEU A 86 7.03 -4.14 -16.82
C LEU A 86 6.91 -3.38 -18.15
N GLU A 87 7.80 -3.68 -19.11
CA GLU A 87 7.74 -3.13 -20.48
C GLU A 87 6.60 -3.75 -21.31
N ASP A 88 6.11 -4.93 -20.92
CA ASP A 88 5.02 -5.69 -21.56
C ASP A 88 3.76 -5.71 -20.67
N ASP A 89 3.52 -4.63 -19.90
CA ASP A 89 2.39 -4.52 -18.96
C ASP A 89 2.38 -5.61 -17.88
N GLY A 90 3.56 -6.06 -17.44
CA GLY A 90 3.71 -7.04 -16.35
C GLY A 90 3.23 -6.53 -14.99
N ASN A 91 3.14 -7.45 -14.03
CA ASN A 91 2.73 -7.12 -12.67
C ASN A 91 3.92 -6.87 -11.74
N ALA A 92 3.79 -5.89 -10.85
CA ALA A 92 4.76 -5.63 -9.78
C ALA A 92 4.07 -5.40 -8.46
N PHE A 93 4.74 -5.74 -7.37
CA PHE A 93 4.25 -5.43 -6.03
C PHE A 93 5.37 -5.03 -5.09
N GLY A 94 5.01 -4.25 -4.08
CA GLY A 94 5.89 -3.85 -2.99
C GLY A 94 5.27 -4.23 -1.66
N THR A 95 6.12 -4.62 -0.70
CA THR A 95 5.71 -4.84 0.69
C THR A 95 6.53 -4.00 1.65
N PHE A 96 5.85 -3.54 2.69
CA PHE A 96 6.40 -2.83 3.82
C PHE A 96 6.15 -3.64 5.07
N ASN A 97 7.21 -3.83 5.86
CA ASN A 97 7.17 -4.42 7.19
C ASN A 97 8.03 -3.54 8.11
N PRO A 98 7.49 -2.99 9.22
CA PRO A 98 8.28 -2.29 10.20
C PRO A 98 9.31 -3.24 10.81
N LYS A 99 10.58 -2.84 10.76
CA LYS A 99 11.69 -3.54 11.42
C LYS A 99 12.71 -2.51 11.90
N ALA A 100 13.67 -2.91 12.72
CA ALA A 100 14.76 -2.03 13.13
C ALA A 100 15.41 -1.38 11.88
N GLY A 101 15.36 -0.04 11.80
CA GLY A 101 15.87 0.75 10.67
C GLY A 101 14.83 1.18 9.61
N ASN A 102 13.60 0.65 9.67
CA ASN A 102 12.48 1.00 8.79
C ASN A 102 11.21 1.16 9.63
N ALA A 103 11.14 2.25 10.40
CA ALA A 103 9.98 2.55 11.23
C ALA A 103 8.84 3.11 10.37
N SER A 104 7.61 2.71 10.70
CA SER A 104 6.42 3.34 10.11
C SER A 104 6.31 4.80 10.56
N SER A 105 5.91 5.69 9.65
CA SER A 105 5.53 7.07 9.98
C SER A 105 4.10 7.18 10.50
N VAL A 106 3.36 6.07 10.55
CA VAL A 106 2.00 5.93 11.06
C VAL A 106 1.99 4.93 12.22
N PRO A 107 1.44 5.30 13.40
CA PRO A 107 1.24 4.37 14.51
C PRO A 107 0.48 3.12 14.09
N GLU A 108 0.77 1.99 14.75
CA GLU A 108 0.04 0.71 14.61
C GLU A 108 0.11 0.04 13.23
N LEU A 109 0.57 0.72 12.18
CA LEU A 109 0.82 0.10 10.88
C LEU A 109 1.93 -0.94 11.00
N ILE A 110 1.56 -2.21 10.88
CA ILE A 110 2.48 -3.36 10.99
C ILE A 110 2.78 -4.00 9.64
N TRP A 111 2.01 -3.69 8.61
CA TRP A 111 2.26 -4.19 7.26
C TRP A 111 1.59 -3.31 6.22
N GLY A 112 2.25 -3.13 5.08
CA GLY A 112 1.69 -2.44 3.92
C GLY A 112 2.05 -3.15 2.63
N HIS A 113 1.19 -3.02 1.64
CA HIS A 113 1.38 -3.63 0.33
C HIS A 113 0.77 -2.77 -0.76
N PHE A 114 1.45 -2.73 -1.90
CA PHE A 114 0.84 -2.29 -3.14
C PHE A 114 1.07 -3.32 -4.23
N GLU A 115 0.15 -3.39 -5.18
CA GLU A 115 0.28 -4.22 -6.39
C GLU A 115 -0.20 -3.42 -7.60
N ILE A 116 0.44 -3.61 -8.75
CA ILE A 116 0.10 -3.02 -10.04
C ILE A 116 -0.02 -4.14 -11.06
N TRP A 117 -1.09 -4.15 -11.84
CA TRP A 117 -1.32 -5.11 -12.93
C TRP A 117 -2.24 -4.51 -14.01
N PRO A 118 -2.30 -5.09 -15.23
CA PRO A 118 -3.20 -4.61 -16.28
C PRO A 118 -4.67 -4.53 -15.86
N ALA A 119 -5.39 -3.51 -16.34
CA ALA A 119 -6.83 -3.34 -16.13
C ALA A 119 -7.69 -4.22 -17.03
#